data_AF-A0A4S3MRU0-F1
#
_entry.id   AF-A0A4S3MRU0-F1
#
_cell.length_a   1.000
_cell.length_b   1.000
_cell.length_c   1.000
_cell.angle_alpha   90.00
_cell.angle_beta   90.00
_cell.angle_gamma   90.00
#
_symmetry.space_group_name_H-M   'P 1'
#
loop_
_entity.id
_entity.type
_entity.pdbx_description
1 polymer ?
#
loop_
_entity_poly.entity_id
_entity_poly.type
_entity_poly.pdbx_seq_one_letter_code
_entity_poly.pdbx_strand_id
1 'polypeptide(L)'
;MPRPLRPALAGSALLLLTACVTPPEAPAVASVTAPDGTVFPVTAGPRGWEMRIDGQRVPCPRPEADSCHWAMRAHLAAQAALDEATG
;
A
#
# COMPACT_ATOMS: atom_id res chain seq x y z
N MET A 1 21.54 15.06 55.85
CA MET A 1 20.50 14.01 55.95
C MET A 1 19.26 14.65 56.55
N PRO A 2 18.12 14.64 55.85
CA PRO A 2 17.05 13.70 56.18
C PRO A 2 16.35 13.06 54.94
N ARG A 3 15.98 11.79 55.10
CA ARG A 3 14.93 11.02 54.38
C ARG A 3 13.78 10.80 55.39
N PRO A 4 12.59 10.25 55.07
CA PRO A 4 11.88 9.92 53.81
C PRO A 4 10.41 10.48 53.84
N LEU A 5 9.51 10.30 52.86
CA LEU A 5 8.60 9.15 52.69
C LEU A 5 7.68 9.42 51.48
N ARG A 6 7.45 8.39 50.66
CA ARG A 6 6.53 8.35 49.52
C ARG A 6 5.08 8.08 49.99
N PRO A 7 4.08 8.58 49.26
CA PRO A 7 3.00 7.71 48.76
C PRO A 7 2.70 8.02 47.28
N ALA A 8 2.77 7.03 46.39
CA ALA A 8 1.64 6.18 45.96
C ALA A 8 0.94 6.72 44.70
N LEU A 9 1.28 6.09 43.57
CA LEU A 9 0.42 5.70 42.45
C LEU A 9 -0.87 6.52 42.19
N ALA A 10 -0.90 7.30 41.11
CA ALA A 10 -2.09 7.48 40.26
C ALA A 10 -1.75 8.38 39.06
N GLY A 11 -2.27 8.04 37.87
CA GLY A 11 -2.12 8.86 36.66
C GLY A 11 -1.40 8.07 35.56
N SER A 12 -1.97 6.94 35.16
CA SER A 12 -2.85 6.87 33.99
C SER A 12 -2.08 7.09 32.68
N ALA A 13 -1.78 5.95 32.07
CA ALA A 13 -1.40 5.79 30.68
C ALA A 13 -2.26 6.67 29.76
N LEU A 14 -1.63 7.62 29.06
CA LEU A 14 -2.16 8.21 27.83
C LEU A 14 -1.23 7.82 26.69
N LEU A 15 -1.34 6.55 26.27
CA LEU A 15 -0.88 6.10 24.96
C LEU A 15 -1.81 6.75 23.93
N LEU A 16 -1.43 7.92 23.41
CA LEU A 16 -2.03 8.50 22.22
C LEU A 16 -1.65 7.62 21.02
N LEU A 17 -2.38 6.51 20.85
CA LEU A 17 -2.39 5.75 19.62
C LEU A 17 -3.03 6.63 18.56
N THR A 18 -2.19 7.35 17.82
CA THR A 18 -2.51 8.00 16.57
C THR A 18 -3.19 6.96 15.68
N ALA A 19 -4.53 7.00 15.61
CA ALA A 19 -5.28 6.12 14.75
C ALA A 19 -4.83 6.39 13.31
N CYS A 20 -4.15 5.42 12.70
CA CYS A 20 -3.91 5.43 11.26
C CYS A 20 -5.27 5.46 10.58
N VAL A 21 -5.68 6.64 10.09
CA VAL A 21 -6.83 6.74 9.20
C VAL A 21 -6.39 6.13 7.88
N THR A 22 -6.79 4.88 7.63
CA THR A 22 -6.65 4.29 6.30
C THR A 22 -7.67 4.97 5.41
N PRO A 23 -7.26 5.72 4.37
CA PRO A 23 -8.23 6.31 3.44
C PRO A 23 -9.06 5.19 2.81
N PRO A 24 -10.36 5.41 2.58
CA PRO A 24 -11.21 4.41 1.94
C PRO A 24 -10.62 4.06 0.57
N GLU A 25 -10.43 2.76 0.32
CA GLU A 25 -9.99 2.27 -0.99
C GLU A 25 -10.99 2.73 -2.05
N ALA A 26 -10.47 3.36 -3.10
CA ALA A 26 -11.31 3.79 -4.22
C ALA A 26 -11.98 2.56 -4.86
N PRO A 27 -13.24 2.68 -5.32
CA PRO A 27 -13.93 1.55 -5.94
C PRO A 27 -13.16 1.08 -7.18
N ALA A 28 -13.01 -0.23 -7.31
CA ALA A 28 -12.39 -0.84 -8.48
C ALA A 28 -13.31 -0.70 -9.70
N VAL A 29 -12.76 -0.26 -10.83
CA VAL A 29 -13.48 -0.13 -12.11
C VAL A 29 -13.23 -1.29 -13.06
N ALA A 30 -12.13 -2.02 -12.84
CA ALA A 30 -11.72 -3.19 -13.59
C ALA A 30 -10.76 -4.04 -12.74
N SER A 31 -10.38 -5.21 -13.23
CA SER A 31 -9.33 -6.03 -12.64
C SER A 31 -8.42 -6.59 -13.72
N VAL A 32 -7.17 -6.85 -13.34
CA VAL A 32 -6.16 -7.48 -14.19
C VAL A 32 -5.61 -8.69 -13.46
N THR A 33 -5.50 -9.81 -14.17
CA THR A 33 -4.91 -11.04 -13.63
C THR A 33 -3.48 -11.18 -14.14
N ALA A 34 -2.54 -11.33 -13.22
CA ALA A 34 -1.15 -11.65 -13.50
C ALA A 34 -0.98 -13.14 -13.92
N PRO A 35 0.15 -13.51 -14.54
CA PRO A 35 0.39 -14.88 -15.02
C PRO A 35 0.36 -15.95 -13.92
N ASP A 36 0.62 -15.55 -12.68
CA ASP A 36 0.55 -16.40 -11.47
C ASP A 36 -0.88 -16.57 -10.93
N GLY A 37 -1.88 -15.93 -11.56
CA GLY A 37 -3.27 -15.93 -11.14
C GLY A 37 -3.63 -14.83 -10.13
N THR A 38 -2.66 -13.99 -9.72
CA THR A 38 -2.92 -12.88 -8.80
C THR A 38 -3.79 -11.82 -9.46
N VAL A 39 -4.86 -11.38 -8.79
CA VAL A 39 -5.80 -10.38 -9.32
C VAL A 39 -5.52 -9.02 -8.70
N PHE A 40 -5.25 -8.04 -9.55
CA PHE A 40 -5.02 -6.66 -9.17
C PHE A 40 -6.23 -5.78 -9.54
N PRO A 41 -6.87 -5.11 -8.56
CA PRO A 41 -7.95 -4.17 -8.84
C PRO A 41 -7.39 -2.89 -9.48
N VAL A 42 -8.06 -2.43 -10.52
CA VAL A 42 -7.81 -1.13 -11.16
C VAL A 42 -8.75 -0.11 -10.53
N THR A 43 -8.18 0.97 -10.00
CA THR A 43 -8.90 2.02 -9.29
C THR A 43 -8.77 3.36 -10.02
N ALA A 44 -9.79 4.20 -9.89
CA ALA A 44 -9.72 5.59 -10.32
C ALA A 44 -8.95 6.41 -9.28
N GLY A 45 -7.80 6.95 -9.65
CA GLY A 45 -6.99 7.84 -8.83
C GLY A 45 -7.01 9.30 -9.32
N PRO A 46 -6.43 10.23 -8.54
CA PRO A 46 -6.35 11.65 -8.90
C PRO A 46 -5.49 11.92 -10.15
N ARG A 47 -4.73 10.93 -10.63
CA ARG A 47 -3.85 11.03 -11.81
C ARG A 47 -4.27 10.10 -12.95
N GLY A 48 -5.49 9.57 -12.91
CA GLY A 48 -5.97 8.57 -13.87
C GLY A 48 -6.12 7.20 -13.23
N TRP A 49 -5.90 6.15 -14.01
CA TRP A 49 -6.15 4.77 -13.58
C TRP A 49 -4.91 4.18 -12.96
N GLU A 50 -5.06 3.44 -11.87
CA GLU A 50 -3.92 2.83 -11.19
C GLU A 50 -4.28 1.52 -10.52
N MET A 51 -3.28 0.65 -10.42
CA MET A 51 -3.33 -0.56 -9.61
C MET A 51 -2.24 -0.51 -8.53
N ARG A 52 -2.39 -1.34 -7.50
CA ARG A 52 -1.37 -1.53 -6.48
C ARG A 52 -0.76 -2.92 -6.59
N ILE A 53 0.55 -2.99 -6.82
CA ILE A 53 1.34 -4.23 -6.83
C ILE A 53 2.36 -4.09 -5.70
N ASP A 54 2.34 -5.00 -4.73
CA ASP A 54 3.23 -4.98 -3.55
C ASP A 54 3.29 -3.62 -2.83
N GLY A 55 2.12 -2.98 -2.73
CA GLY A 55 1.99 -1.65 -2.12
C GLY A 55 2.49 -0.50 -3.00
N GLN A 56 3.12 -0.77 -4.14
CA GLN A 56 3.56 0.22 -5.11
C GLN A 56 2.43 0.62 -6.06
N ARG A 57 2.38 1.90 -6.42
CA ARG A 57 1.41 2.44 -7.37
C ARG A 57 1.91 2.20 -8.79
N VAL A 58 1.11 1.52 -9.60
CA VAL A 58 1.38 1.29 -11.02
C VAL A 58 0.32 2.03 -11.86
N PRO A 59 0.69 3.14 -12.52
CA PRO A 59 -0.25 3.91 -13.32
C PRO A 59 -0.58 3.19 -14.64
N CYS A 60 -1.84 3.26 -15.05
CA CYS A 60 -2.32 2.83 -16.35
C CYS A 60 -2.81 4.03 -17.17
N PRO A 61 -2.54 4.08 -18.48
CA PRO A 61 -2.96 5.22 -19.30
C PRO A 61 -4.47 5.25 -19.59
N ARG A 62 -5.17 4.12 -19.51
CA ARG A 62 -6.61 4.00 -19.77
C ARG A 62 -7.32 3.07 -18.77
N PRO A 63 -8.66 3.17 -18.61
CA PRO A 63 -9.41 2.33 -17.68
C PRO A 63 -9.60 0.88 -18.16
N GLU A 64 -9.20 0.55 -19.38
CA GLU A 64 -9.44 -0.79 -19.91
C GLU A 64 -8.45 -1.79 -19.31
N ALA A 65 -8.95 -3.01 -19.02
CA ALA A 65 -8.16 -4.10 -18.47
C ALA A 65 -6.89 -4.36 -19.28
N ASP A 66 -6.96 -4.31 -20.62
CA ASP A 66 -5.80 -4.50 -21.49
C ASP A 66 -4.73 -3.43 -21.30
N SER A 67 -5.12 -2.16 -21.12
CA SER A 67 -4.17 -1.08 -20.91
C SER A 67 -3.43 -1.23 -19.59
N CYS A 68 -4.15 -1.64 -18.55
CA CYS A 68 -3.57 -1.93 -17.24
C CYS A 68 -2.74 -3.23 -17.25
N HIS A 69 -3.14 -4.23 -18.04
CA HIS A 69 -2.40 -5.47 -18.22
C HIS A 69 -0.97 -5.22 -18.71
N TRP A 70 -0.79 -4.36 -19.71
CA TRP A 70 0.54 -4.03 -20.22
C TRP A 70 1.39 -3.26 -19.19
N ALA A 71 0.78 -2.36 -18.42
CA ALA A 71 1.47 -1.63 -17.35
C ALA A 71 1.95 -2.58 -16.23
N MET A 72 1.09 -3.52 -15.81
CA MET A 72 1.43 -4.58 -14.85
C MET A 72 2.60 -5.43 -15.36
N ARG A 73 2.53 -5.90 -16.60
CA ARG A 73 3.60 -6.73 -17.21
C ARG A 73 4.94 -6.00 -17.23
N ALA A 74 4.94 -4.73 -17.62
CA ALA A 74 6.15 -3.91 -17.64
C ALA A 74 6.72 -3.72 -16.22
N HIS A 75 5.85 -3.48 -15.23
CA HIS A 75 6.26 -3.34 -13.84
C HIS A 75 6.92 -4.61 -13.30
N LEU A 76 6.28 -5.77 -13.48
CA LEU A 76 6.82 -7.06 -13.01
C LEU A 76 8.16 -7.41 -13.68
N ALA A 77 8.30 -7.12 -14.98
CA ALA A 77 9.56 -7.32 -15.69
C ALA A 77 10.68 -6.42 -15.16
N ALA A 78 10.37 -5.17 -14.81
CA ALA A 78 11.32 -4.25 -14.20
C ALA A 78 11.75 -4.71 -12.81
N GLN A 79 10.83 -5.20 -11.96
CA GLN A 79 11.18 -5.77 -10.65
C GLN A 79 12.12 -6.96 -10.80
N ALA A 80 11.77 -7.92 -11.66
CA ALA A 80 12.60 -9.09 -11.91
C ALA A 80 14.03 -8.71 -12.36
N ALA A 81 14.18 -7.70 -13.22
CA ALA A 81 15.50 -7.22 -13.63
C ALA A 81 16.30 -6.57 -12.48
N LEU A 82 15.63 -5.93 -11.51
CA LEU A 82 16.27 -5.37 -10.32
C LEU A 82 16.69 -6.47 -9.34
N ASP A 83 15.85 -7.48 -9.12
CA ASP A 83 16.17 -8.63 -8.28
C ASP A 83 17.44 -9.35 -8.79
N GLU A 84 17.53 -9.65 -10.09
CA GLU A 84 18.70 -10.27 -10.72
C GLU A 84 19.98 -9.42 -10.63
N ALA A 85 19.85 -8.09 -10.56
CA ALA A 85 20.99 -7.18 -10.41
C ALA A 85 21.50 -7.09 -8.96
N THR A 86 20.70 -7.55 -7.99
CA THR A 86 21.00 -7.45 -6.55
C THR A 86 21.26 -8.80 -5.87
N GLY A 87 21.04 -9.91 -6.57
CA GLY A 87 21.36 -11.29 -6.14
C GLY A 87 22.75 -11.74 -6.52
#